data_AF-F0JHV6-F1
#
_entry.id   AF-F0JHV6-F1
#
_cell.length_a   1.000
_cell.length_b   1.000
_cell.length_c   1.000
_cell.angle_alpha   90.00
_cell.angle_beta   90.00
_cell.angle_gamma   90.00
#
_symmetry.space_group_name_H-M   'P 1'
#
loop_
_entity.id
_entity.type
_entity.pdbx_description
1 polymer ?
#
loop_
_entity_poly.entity_id
_entity_poly.type
_entity_poly.pdbx_seq_one_letter_code
_entity_poly.pdbx_strand_id
1 'polypeptide(L)'
;MGNVVALDEFRRALDRREERGPVVPRPEIRGAEIWGRDYRQLEAVVFGLLKVREIAAYHASLRAARHADGSGRAFDQLCLNALDAAYHVEDRGPARLKAAVKPLKEWLLDAMTEDNKRDMAWALVLVDLIEKSPSK
;
A
#
# COMPACT_ATOMS: atom_id res chain seq x y z
N MET A 1 -11.70 34.02 37.27
CA MET A 1 -10.57 33.06 37.33
C MET A 1 -11.01 31.75 36.69
N GLY A 2 -10.89 31.58 35.37
CA GLY A 2 -11.50 30.42 34.69
C GLY A 2 -10.93 30.10 33.32
N ASN A 3 -9.63 30.29 33.11
CA ASN A 3 -9.00 30.09 31.78
C ASN A 3 -7.69 29.30 31.78
N VAL A 4 -7.26 28.74 32.92
CA VAL A 4 -5.98 28.00 33.01
C VAL A 4 -6.18 26.49 32.78
N VAL A 5 -7.31 25.94 33.21
CA VAL A 5 -7.60 24.49 33.08
C VAL A 5 -7.74 24.05 31.62
N ALA A 6 -8.32 24.88 30.75
CA ALA A 6 -8.52 24.57 29.33
C ALA A 6 -7.20 24.54 28.53
N LEU A 7 -6.20 25.35 28.92
CA LEU A 7 -4.92 25.39 28.22
C LEU A 7 -4.08 24.15 28.51
N ASP A 8 -4.13 23.65 29.75
CA ASP A 8 -3.42 22.44 30.15
C ASP A 8 -4.08 21.18 29.59
N GLU A 9 -5.41 21.15 29.47
CA GLU A 9 -6.11 20.08 28.75
C GLU A 9 -5.81 20.10 27.24
N PHE A 10 -5.73 21.28 26.63
CA PHE A 10 -5.36 21.43 25.23
C PHE A 10 -3.91 20.99 24.97
N ARG A 11 -2.97 21.35 25.86
CA ARG A 11 -1.58 20.88 25.83
C ARG A 11 -1.50 19.36 25.99
N ARG A 12 -2.22 18.78 26.95
CA ARG A 12 -2.31 17.31 27.11
C ARG A 12 -2.98 16.59 25.94
N ALA A 13 -3.84 17.27 25.19
CA ALA A 13 -4.43 16.74 23.95
C ALA A 13 -3.46 16.80 22.76
N LEU A 14 -2.56 17.80 22.73
CA LEU A 14 -1.45 17.89 21.79
C LEU A 14 -0.36 16.86 22.10
N ASP A 15 0.01 16.67 23.36
CA ASP A 15 1.04 15.71 23.76
C ASP A 15 0.60 14.25 23.52
N ARG A 16 -0.70 13.95 23.67
CA ARG A 16 -1.27 12.63 23.32
C ARG A 16 -1.29 12.34 21.81
N ARG A 17 -1.01 13.34 20.97
CA ARG A 17 -1.00 13.22 19.50
C ARG A 17 0.35 12.81 18.93
N GLU A 18 1.38 12.63 19.76
CA GLU A 18 2.77 12.46 19.31
C GLU A 18 3.47 11.17 19.76
N GLU A 19 2.75 10.05 19.86
CA GLU A 19 3.39 8.79 19.49
C GLU A 19 3.36 8.66 17.96
N ARG A 20 4.18 9.49 17.30
CA ARG A 20 4.45 9.34 15.87
C ARG A 20 5.10 7.97 15.71
N GLY A 21 4.34 7.01 15.18
CA GLY A 21 4.89 5.75 14.70
C GLY A 21 6.10 5.99 13.79
N PRO A 22 6.95 4.98 13.57
CA PRO A 22 8.17 5.12 12.79
C PRO A 22 7.89 5.83 11.47
N VAL A 23 8.64 6.91 11.20
CA VAL A 23 8.51 7.67 9.96
C VAL A 23 8.96 6.78 8.81
N VAL A 24 7.99 6.28 8.03
CA VAL A 24 8.28 5.55 6.81
C VAL A 24 8.86 6.55 5.79
N PRO A 25 10.04 6.30 5.19
CA PRO A 25 10.59 7.19 4.19
C PRO A 25 9.66 7.26 2.97
N ARG A 26 9.65 8.41 2.29
CA ARG A 26 8.88 8.55 1.05
C ARG A 26 9.42 7.59 0.00
N PRO A 27 8.57 6.78 -0.65
CA PRO A 27 8.99 5.85 -1.67
C PRO A 27 9.57 6.59 -2.87
N GLU A 28 10.71 6.10 -3.37
CA GLU A 28 11.20 6.50 -4.68
C GLU A 28 10.47 5.70 -5.77
N ILE A 29 9.69 6.40 -6.59
CA ILE A 29 8.97 5.83 -7.72
C ILE A 29 9.71 6.19 -9.01
N ARG A 30 10.47 5.23 -9.55
CA ARG A 30 11.23 5.39 -10.78
C ARG A 30 10.56 4.62 -11.91
N GLY A 31 9.95 5.33 -12.85
CA GLY A 31 9.25 4.71 -13.98
C GLY A 31 10.13 3.74 -14.78
N ALA A 32 11.40 4.07 -14.99
CA ALA A 32 12.36 3.19 -15.68
C ALA A 32 12.53 1.83 -15.00
N GLU A 33 12.48 1.77 -13.66
CA GLU A 33 12.58 0.50 -12.92
C GLU A 33 11.30 -0.32 -13.04
N ILE A 34 10.15 0.35 -13.07
CA ILE A 34 8.84 -0.27 -13.21
C ILE A 34 8.69 -0.85 -14.62
N TRP A 35 8.96 -0.08 -15.66
CA TRP A 35 8.77 -0.49 -17.06
C TRP A 35 9.85 -1.41 -17.59
N GLY A 36 11.06 -1.37 -17.03
CA GLY A 36 12.19 -2.21 -17.46
C GLY A 36 12.14 -3.66 -16.98
N ARG A 37 11.09 -4.07 -16.27
CA ARG A 37 10.96 -5.41 -15.68
C ARG A 37 10.01 -6.30 -16.45
N ASP A 38 10.33 -7.59 -16.47
CA ASP A 38 9.46 -8.63 -17.02
C ASP A 38 8.59 -9.24 -15.92
N TYR A 39 7.35 -8.76 -15.79
CA TYR A 39 6.39 -9.23 -14.77
C TYR A 39 5.84 -10.65 -15.02
N ARG A 40 6.38 -11.37 -16.01
CA ARG A 40 6.22 -12.83 -16.10
C ARG A 40 7.17 -13.57 -15.15
N GLN A 41 8.25 -12.91 -14.71
CA GLN A 41 9.20 -13.47 -13.74
C GLN A 41 8.74 -13.19 -12.31
N LEU A 42 8.88 -14.19 -11.44
CA LEU A 42 8.46 -14.09 -10.05
C LEU A 42 9.17 -12.93 -9.32
N GLU A 43 10.46 -12.71 -9.61
CA GLU A 43 11.26 -11.63 -9.01
C GLU A 43 10.69 -10.25 -9.32
N ALA A 44 10.20 -10.05 -10.54
CA ALA A 44 9.54 -8.81 -10.95
C ALA A 44 8.19 -8.63 -10.26
N VAL A 45 7.44 -9.72 -10.06
CA VAL A 45 6.19 -9.70 -9.28
C VAL A 45 6.46 -9.35 -7.81
N VAL A 46 7.45 -9.98 -7.19
CA VAL A 46 7.88 -9.68 -5.82
C VAL A 46 8.28 -8.21 -5.70
N PHE A 47 9.09 -7.72 -6.62
CA PHE A 47 9.43 -6.29 -6.68
C PHE A 47 8.19 -5.40 -6.76
N GLY A 48 7.26 -5.72 -7.66
CA GLY A 48 6.05 -4.93 -7.85
C GLY A 48 5.19 -4.88 -6.59
N LEU A 49 4.96 -6.03 -5.93
CA LEU A 49 4.17 -6.10 -4.70
C LEU A 49 4.87 -5.40 -3.53
N LEU A 50 6.19 -5.52 -3.39
CA LEU A 50 6.95 -4.80 -2.37
C LEU A 50 6.88 -3.28 -2.60
N LYS A 51 6.95 -2.83 -3.85
CA LYS A 51 6.86 -1.41 -4.19
C LYS A 51 5.45 -0.86 -3.96
N VAL A 52 4.41 -1.63 -4.30
CA VAL A 52 3.01 -1.32 -3.96
C VAL A 52 2.84 -1.19 -2.45
N ARG A 53 3.45 -2.11 -1.68
CA ARG A 53 3.43 -2.06 -0.22
C ARG A 53 4.16 -0.86 0.35
N GLU A 54 5.31 -0.51 -0.19
CA GLU A 54 6.08 0.67 0.21
C GLU A 54 5.28 1.97 0.03
N ILE A 55 4.62 2.11 -1.14
CA ILE A 55 3.76 3.25 -1.46
C ILE A 55 2.57 3.32 -0.50
N ALA A 56 1.85 2.20 -0.34
CA ALA A 56 0.70 2.13 0.54
C ALA A 56 1.08 2.40 2.00
N ALA A 57 2.16 1.80 2.49
CA ALA A 57 2.64 1.97 3.85
C ALA A 57 3.07 3.40 4.16
N TYR A 58 3.74 4.09 3.22
CA TYR A 58 4.09 5.49 3.40
C TYR A 58 2.85 6.36 3.60
N HIS A 59 1.87 6.27 2.69
CA HIS A 59 0.64 7.07 2.79
C HIS A 59 -0.25 6.64 3.96
N ALA A 60 -0.28 5.35 4.28
CA ALA A 60 -0.93 4.84 5.47
C ALA A 60 -0.24 5.36 6.73
N SER A 61 1.08 5.50 6.79
CA SER A 61 1.78 6.06 7.96
C SER A 61 1.44 7.54 8.19
N LEU A 62 1.32 8.32 7.11
CA LEU A 62 0.85 9.71 7.17
C LEU A 62 -0.60 9.82 7.66
N ARG A 63 -1.43 8.81 7.36
CA ARG A 63 -2.84 8.72 7.77
C ARG A 63 -3.03 8.05 9.13
N ALA A 64 -2.16 7.12 9.52
CA ALA A 64 -2.19 6.39 10.79
C ALA A 64 -1.70 7.25 11.95
N ALA A 65 -0.87 8.27 11.68
CA ALA A 65 -0.71 9.42 12.57
C ALA A 65 -2.05 10.15 12.86
N ARG A 66 -3.13 9.84 12.12
CA ARG A 66 -4.50 10.33 12.35
C ARG A 66 -5.53 9.24 12.71
N HIS A 67 -5.34 7.96 12.36
CA HIS A 67 -6.29 6.86 12.63
C HIS A 67 -5.60 5.49 12.84
N ALA A 68 -5.68 4.95 14.07
CA ALA A 68 -5.13 3.65 14.45
C ALA A 68 -6.20 2.54 14.35
N ASP A 69 -6.51 2.07 13.13
CA ASP A 69 -7.62 1.12 12.91
C ASP A 69 -7.18 -0.30 12.47
N GLY A 70 -5.88 -0.60 12.44
CA GLY A 70 -5.39 -1.93 12.10
C GLY A 70 -5.54 -2.32 10.61
N SER A 71 -5.98 -1.38 9.75
CA SER A 71 -6.14 -1.57 8.30
C SER A 71 -4.88 -2.06 7.57
N GLY A 72 -3.69 -1.75 8.09
CA GLY A 72 -2.42 -2.19 7.52
C GLY A 72 -2.23 -3.72 7.48
N ARG A 73 -2.78 -4.47 8.45
CA ARG A 73 -2.67 -5.94 8.45
C ARG A 73 -3.49 -6.59 7.35
N ALA A 74 -4.67 -6.03 7.05
CA ALA A 74 -5.52 -6.51 5.97
C ALA A 74 -4.81 -6.35 4.62
N PHE A 75 -4.19 -5.19 4.40
CA PHE A 75 -3.45 -4.91 3.18
C PHE A 75 -2.22 -5.82 2.97
N ASP A 76 -1.45 -6.07 4.04
CA ASP A 76 -0.30 -7.00 3.97
C ASP A 76 -0.75 -8.42 3.57
N GLN A 77 -1.89 -8.88 4.09
CA GLN A 77 -2.47 -10.17 3.69
C GLN A 77 -2.90 -10.18 2.21
N LEU A 78 -3.46 -9.08 1.69
CA LEU A 78 -3.81 -8.97 0.27
C LEU A 78 -2.57 -9.08 -0.63
N CYS A 79 -1.45 -8.45 -0.23
CA CYS A 79 -0.18 -8.56 -0.94
C CYS A 79 0.35 -10.01 -0.94
N LEU A 80 0.28 -10.70 0.21
CA LEU A 80 0.70 -12.10 0.31
C LEU A 80 -0.18 -13.04 -0.51
N ASN A 81 -1.50 -12.82 -0.52
CA ASN A 81 -2.43 -13.61 -1.34
C ASN A 81 -2.15 -13.43 -2.85
N ALA A 82 -1.84 -12.20 -3.28
CA ALA A 82 -1.45 -11.93 -4.65
C ALA A 82 -0.11 -12.61 -5.00
N LEU A 83 0.85 -12.61 -4.09
CA LEU A 83 2.13 -13.29 -4.26
C LEU A 83 1.97 -14.82 -4.37
N ASP A 84 1.19 -15.44 -3.48
CA ASP A 84 0.88 -16.88 -3.54
C ASP A 84 0.21 -17.26 -4.86
N ALA A 85 -0.74 -16.44 -5.32
CA ALA A 85 -1.44 -16.67 -6.57
C ALA A 85 -0.51 -16.51 -7.79
N ALA A 86 0.44 -15.57 -7.74
CA ALA A 86 1.44 -15.40 -8.79
C ALA A 86 2.45 -16.54 -8.81
N TYR A 87 2.89 -17.01 -7.64
CA TYR A 87 3.80 -18.15 -7.50
C TYR A 87 3.20 -19.44 -8.12
N HIS A 88 1.90 -19.64 -7.95
CA HIS A 88 1.18 -20.80 -8.49
C HIS A 88 0.43 -20.53 -9.80
N VAL A 89 0.81 -19.50 -10.55
CA VAL A 89 0.07 -19.11 -11.77
C VAL A 89 0.16 -20.16 -12.87
N GLU A 90 1.30 -20.86 -12.98
CA GLU A 90 1.50 -21.95 -13.96
C GLU A 90 0.64 -23.17 -13.61
N ASP A 91 0.50 -23.50 -12.32
CA ASP A 91 -0.25 -24.68 -11.86
C ASP A 91 -1.77 -24.45 -11.82
N ARG A 92 -2.20 -23.24 -11.47
CA ARG A 92 -3.60 -22.91 -11.13
C ARG A 92 -4.26 -21.91 -12.09
N GLY A 93 -3.49 -21.42 -13.06
CA GLY A 93 -3.92 -20.49 -14.10
C GLY A 93 -4.07 -19.03 -13.66
N PRO A 94 -4.18 -18.11 -14.64
CA PRO A 94 -4.22 -16.66 -14.40
C PRO A 94 -5.51 -16.16 -13.73
N ALA A 95 -6.60 -16.94 -13.79
CA ALA A 95 -7.88 -16.56 -13.19
C ALA A 95 -7.77 -16.39 -11.66
N ARG A 96 -6.94 -17.21 -11.00
CA ARG A 96 -6.72 -17.13 -9.56
C ARG A 96 -5.90 -15.90 -9.18
N LEU A 97 -4.90 -15.55 -9.98
CA LEU A 97 -4.13 -14.31 -9.81
C LEU A 97 -5.06 -13.09 -9.92
N LYS A 98 -5.90 -13.04 -10.96
CA LYS A 98 -6.89 -11.99 -11.13
C LYS A 98 -7.84 -11.87 -9.94
N ALA A 99 -8.33 -13.00 -9.41
CA ALA A 99 -9.19 -13.02 -8.23
C ALA A 99 -8.48 -12.54 -6.96
N ALA A 100 -7.20 -12.86 -6.79
CA ALA A 100 -6.40 -12.42 -5.64
C ALA A 100 -6.02 -10.92 -5.72
N VAL A 101 -5.77 -10.43 -6.94
CA VAL A 101 -5.39 -9.03 -7.20
C VAL A 101 -6.58 -8.07 -7.11
N LYS A 102 -7.80 -8.52 -7.43
CA LYS A 102 -9.00 -7.66 -7.41
C LYS A 102 -9.21 -6.94 -6.05
N PRO A 103 -9.23 -7.64 -4.89
CA PRO A 103 -9.38 -6.98 -3.60
C PRO A 103 -8.23 -6.01 -3.26
N LEU A 104 -7.01 -6.29 -3.75
CA LEU A 104 -5.87 -5.39 -3.57
C LEU A 104 -6.09 -4.06 -4.30
N LYS A 105 -6.64 -4.10 -5.52
CA LYS A 105 -6.98 -2.89 -6.28
C LYS A 105 -8.11 -2.09 -5.64
N GLU A 106 -9.15 -2.78 -5.19
CA GLU A 106 -10.28 -2.16 -4.48
C GLU A 106 -9.76 -1.42 -3.23
N TRP A 107 -8.91 -2.07 -2.45
CA TRP A 107 -8.27 -1.43 -1.29
C TRP A 107 -7.45 -0.19 -1.65
N LEU A 108 -6.65 -0.26 -2.74
CA LEU A 108 -5.84 0.89 -3.19
C LEU A 108 -6.72 2.07 -3.64
N LEU A 109 -7.85 1.79 -4.29
CA LEU A 109 -8.81 2.81 -4.72
C LEU A 109 -9.50 3.44 -3.51
N ASP A 110 -9.92 2.65 -2.53
CA ASP A 110 -10.53 3.14 -1.29
C ASP A 110 -9.55 3.97 -0.45
N ALA A 111 -8.27 3.63 -0.47
CA ALA A 111 -7.20 4.36 0.19
C ALA A 111 -6.77 5.64 -0.56
N MET A 112 -7.20 5.80 -1.82
CA MET A 112 -6.83 6.92 -2.67
C MET A 112 -7.55 8.21 -2.22
N THR A 113 -6.80 9.31 -2.26
CA THR A 113 -7.23 10.67 -1.91
C THR A 113 -6.60 11.64 -2.91
N GLU A 114 -7.11 12.87 -2.96
CA GLU A 114 -6.53 13.90 -3.86
C GLU A 114 -5.04 14.16 -3.62
N ASP A 115 -4.58 14.01 -2.39
CA ASP A 115 -3.18 14.26 -1.99
C ASP A 115 -2.24 13.12 -2.40
N ASN A 116 -2.72 11.87 -2.44
CA ASN A 116 -1.90 10.69 -2.73
C ASN A 116 -2.18 10.04 -4.10
N LYS A 117 -3.14 10.57 -4.88
CA LYS A 117 -3.62 9.96 -6.13
C LYS A 117 -2.52 9.60 -7.12
N ARG A 118 -1.48 10.44 -7.21
CA ARG A 118 -0.36 10.21 -8.14
C ARG A 118 0.43 8.97 -7.76
N ASP A 119 0.74 8.80 -6.48
CA ASP A 119 1.55 7.67 -6.00
C ASP A 119 0.69 6.39 -5.99
N MET A 120 -0.59 6.50 -5.59
CA MET A 120 -1.53 5.38 -5.64
C MET A 120 -1.84 4.93 -7.07
N ALA A 121 -1.86 5.84 -8.05
CA ALA A 121 -1.98 5.46 -9.46
C ALA A 121 -0.80 4.59 -9.92
N TRP A 122 0.43 4.88 -9.46
CA TRP A 122 1.57 4.01 -9.72
C TRP A 122 1.44 2.64 -9.06
N ALA A 123 0.93 2.58 -7.85
CA ALA A 123 0.62 1.31 -7.18
C ALA A 123 -0.40 0.50 -8.00
N LEU A 124 -1.47 1.13 -8.50
CA LEU A 124 -2.43 0.46 -9.38
C LEU A 124 -1.80 -0.02 -10.69
N VAL A 125 -0.93 0.78 -11.32
CA VAL A 125 -0.21 0.38 -12.53
C VAL A 125 0.64 -0.87 -12.28
N LEU A 126 1.37 -0.94 -11.16
CA LEU A 126 2.15 -2.13 -10.80
C LEU A 126 1.28 -3.37 -10.67
N VAL A 127 0.15 -3.23 -9.97
CA VAL A 127 -0.81 -4.33 -9.79
C VAL A 127 -1.44 -4.74 -11.13
N ASP A 128 -1.70 -3.79 -12.02
CA ASP A 128 -2.16 -4.03 -13.40
C ASP A 128 -1.14 -4.79 -14.24
N LEU A 129 0.13 -4.41 -14.15
CA LEU A 129 1.22 -5.08 -14.86
C LEU A 129 1.35 -6.54 -14.42
N ILE A 130 1.21 -6.80 -13.11
CA ILE A 130 1.20 -8.16 -12.57
C ILE A 130 0.00 -8.95 -13.10
N GLU A 131 -1.22 -8.39 -13.05
CA GLU A 131 -2.43 -9.10 -13.53
C GLU A 131 -2.40 -9.38 -15.03
N LYS A 132 -1.92 -8.43 -15.83
CA LYS A 132 -2.01 -8.48 -17.30
C LYS A 132 -0.80 -9.13 -17.95
N SER A 133 0.21 -9.50 -17.18
CA SER A 133 1.36 -10.21 -17.72
C SER A 133 0.94 -11.61 -18.18
N PRO A 134 1.19 -11.97 -19.45
CA PRO A 134 0.72 -13.23 -20.00
C PRO A 134 1.44 -14.39 -19.31
N SER A 135 0.69 -15.24 -18.64
CA SER A 135 1.09 -16.61 -18.35
C SER A 135 1.13 -17.36 -19.70
N LYS A 136 2.27 -17.96 -20.04
CA LYS A 136 2.38 -18.81 -21.22
C LYS A 136 1.47 -20.03 -21.11
#